data_AF-A0A8T5S4A8-F1
#
_entry.id   AF-A0A8T5S4A8-F1
#
_cell.length_a   1.000
_cell.length_b   1.000
_cell.length_c   1.000
_cell.angle_alpha   90.00
_cell.angle_beta   90.00
_cell.angle_gamma   90.00
#
_symmetry.space_group_name_H-M   'P 1'
#
loop_
_entity.id
_entity.type
_entity.pdbx_description
1 polymer ?
#
loop_
_entity_poly.entity_id
_entity_poly.type
_entity_poly.pdbx_seq_one_letter_code
_entity_poly.pdbx_strand_id
1 'polypeptide(L)'
;MPESIKSLKFVYDYAKSLFEKRKDNHFEESMKNSLFEKEETAIKVFVHAVTLLNWASKKTINPDADNKEIAINLDPESTAPLHEQLLDLFKVAFEAYEEARNKFKEEDLQTTFKSPFGREMTYEDWFGFIIHHTIGHIYQTFRLQAIYLRHKV
;
A
#
# COMPACT_ATOMS: atom_id res chain seq x y z
N MET A 1 6.64 12.55 -14.96
CA MET A 1 6.01 11.63 -14.00
C MET A 1 5.00 12.42 -13.18
N PRO A 2 3.71 12.02 -13.18
CA PRO A 2 2.66 12.59 -12.33
C PRO A 2 3.07 12.75 -10.85
N GLU A 3 2.62 13.82 -10.18
CA GLU A 3 2.93 14.09 -8.77
C GLU A 3 2.46 12.99 -7.82
N SER A 4 1.36 12.31 -8.16
CA SER A 4 0.86 11.17 -7.39
C SER A 4 1.84 9.99 -7.39
N ILE A 5 2.47 9.68 -8.53
CA ILE A 5 3.50 8.64 -8.64
C ILE A 5 4.75 9.06 -7.87
N LYS A 6 5.19 10.32 -7.99
CA LYS A 6 6.33 10.84 -7.21
C LYS A 6 6.10 10.72 -5.69
N SER A 7 4.90 11.05 -5.23
CA SER A 7 4.52 10.96 -3.81
C SER A 7 4.56 9.52 -3.32
N LEU A 8 4.01 8.58 -4.08
CA LEU A 8 4.04 7.17 -3.72
C LEU A 8 5.47 6.62 -3.73
N LYS A 9 6.29 7.02 -4.72
CA LYS A 9 7.71 6.65 -4.80
C LYS A 9 8.48 7.12 -3.57
N PHE A 10 8.26 8.37 -3.15
CA PHE A 10 8.88 8.88 -1.93
C PHE A 10 8.55 8.01 -0.71
N VAL A 11 7.28 7.60 -0.56
CA VAL A 11 6.85 6.73 0.55
C VAL A 11 7.46 5.33 0.46
N TYR A 12 7.56 4.77 -0.74
CA TYR A 12 8.27 3.50 -0.97
C TYR A 12 9.75 3.58 -0.59
N ASP A 13 10.46 4.60 -1.08
CA ASP A 13 11.87 4.80 -0.78
C ASP A 13 12.10 5.04 0.73
N TYR A 14 11.17 5.74 1.39
CA TYR A 14 11.18 5.94 2.84
C TYR A 14 10.95 4.62 3.60
N ALA A 15 9.95 3.82 3.20
CA ALA A 15 9.69 2.50 3.78
C ALA A 15 10.93 1.60 3.68
N LYS A 16 11.54 1.56 2.50
CA LYS A 16 12.77 0.81 2.23
C LYS A 16 13.90 1.25 3.15
N SER A 17 14.16 2.55 3.25
CA SER A 17 15.19 3.11 4.13
C SER A 17 14.95 2.77 5.61
N LEU A 18 13.70 2.80 6.08
CA LEU A 18 13.36 2.41 7.45
C LEU A 18 13.59 0.92 7.70
N PHE A 19 13.16 0.07 6.77
CA PHE A 19 13.22 -1.38 6.90
C PHE A 19 14.67 -1.87 6.83
N GLU A 20 15.49 -1.31 5.94
CA GLU A 20 16.91 -1.63 5.83
C GLU A 20 17.69 -1.27 7.10
N LYS A 21 17.27 -0.22 7.83
CA LYS A 21 17.89 0.19 9.10
C LYS A 21 17.40 -0.62 10.30
N ARG A 22 16.26 -1.30 10.20
CA ARG A 22 15.61 -2.04 11.29
C ARG A 22 15.47 -3.52 10.90
N LYS A 23 16.60 -4.19 10.69
CA LYS A 23 16.66 -5.65 10.42
C LYS A 23 16.75 -6.49 11.70
N ASP A 24 16.43 -5.91 12.85
CA ASP A 24 16.49 -6.59 14.13
C ASP A 24 15.20 -7.37 14.43
N ASN A 25 15.26 -8.26 15.43
CA ASN A 25 14.10 -9.05 15.85
C ASN A 25 12.93 -8.17 16.32
N HIS A 26 13.20 -6.94 16.76
CA HIS A 26 12.19 -5.99 17.22
C HIS A 26 11.32 -5.46 16.07
N PHE A 27 11.86 -5.37 14.85
CA PHE A 27 11.06 -5.06 13.68
C PHE A 27 9.92 -6.06 13.49
N GLU A 28 10.24 -7.34 13.48
CA GLU A 28 9.25 -8.38 13.23
C GLU A 28 8.23 -8.48 14.36
N GLU A 29 8.68 -8.37 15.61
CA GLU A 29 7.81 -8.35 16.79
C GLU A 29 6.83 -7.16 16.75
N SER A 30 7.33 -5.95 16.46
CA SER A 30 6.54 -4.72 16.40
C SER A 30 5.55 -4.70 15.23
N MET A 31 5.82 -5.45 14.16
CA MET A 31 4.92 -5.57 13.02
C MET A 31 3.79 -6.57 13.29
N LYS A 32 4.10 -7.71 13.92
CA LYS A 32 3.15 -8.83 14.12
C LYS A 32 2.26 -8.71 15.34
N ASN A 33 2.71 -8.02 16.39
CA ASN A 33 1.94 -7.90 17.62
C ASN A 33 1.04 -6.66 17.62
N SER A 34 -0.15 -6.79 18.19
CA SER A 34 -1.02 -5.64 18.38
C SER A 34 -0.53 -4.78 19.55
N LEU A 35 -0.66 -3.47 19.40
CA LEU A 35 -0.29 -2.51 20.44
C LEU A 35 -1.37 -2.44 21.54
N PHE A 36 -2.64 -2.55 21.15
CA PHE A 36 -3.79 -2.47 22.04
C PHE A 36 -4.74 -3.65 21.79
N GLU A 37 -5.45 -4.07 22.84
CA GLU A 37 -6.43 -5.14 22.71
C GLU A 37 -7.51 -4.75 21.69
N LYS A 38 -7.79 -5.65 20.73
CA LYS A 38 -8.75 -5.47 19.61
C LYS A 38 -8.33 -4.53 18.48
N GLU A 39 -7.11 -3.98 18.51
CA GLU A 39 -6.58 -3.24 17.36
C GLU A 39 -5.90 -4.15 16.32
N GLU A 40 -5.95 -3.71 15.06
CA GLU A 40 -5.20 -4.35 13.98
C GLU A 40 -3.70 -4.15 14.15
N THR A 41 -2.93 -5.15 13.73
CA THR A 41 -1.48 -5.14 13.80
C THR A 41 -0.89 -4.24 12.70
N ALA A 42 0.31 -3.71 12.92
CA ALA A 42 0.97 -2.86 11.93
C ALA A 42 1.15 -3.60 10.58
N ILE A 43 1.51 -4.88 10.62
CA ILE A 43 1.59 -5.73 9.41
C ILE A 43 0.27 -5.80 8.65
N LYS A 44 -0.86 -5.95 9.34
CA LYS A 44 -2.17 -6.03 8.68
C LYS A 44 -2.56 -4.70 8.05
N VAL A 45 -2.31 -3.58 8.73
CA VAL A 45 -2.57 -2.24 8.18
C VAL A 45 -1.72 -2.00 6.92
N PHE A 46 -0.44 -2.39 6.95
CA PHE A 46 0.45 -2.27 5.80
C PHE A 46 -0.01 -3.11 4.62
N VAL A 47 -0.25 -4.41 4.84
CA VAL A 47 -0.70 -5.34 3.80
C VAL A 47 -2.04 -4.86 3.22
N HIS A 48 -2.99 -4.44 4.05
CA HIS A 48 -4.24 -3.86 3.59
C HIS A 48 -4.03 -2.68 2.62
N ALA A 49 -3.14 -1.75 2.96
CA ALA A 49 -2.85 -0.57 2.14
C ALA A 49 -2.31 -0.96 0.76
N VAL A 50 -1.28 -1.81 0.71
CA VAL A 50 -0.63 -2.19 -0.56
C VAL A 50 -1.50 -3.12 -1.40
N THR A 51 -2.25 -4.04 -0.78
CA THR A 51 -3.20 -4.91 -1.49
C THR A 51 -4.35 -4.09 -2.08
N LEU A 52 -4.88 -3.09 -1.36
CA LEU A 52 -5.91 -2.20 -1.91
C LEU A 52 -5.36 -1.37 -3.07
N LEU A 53 -4.15 -0.82 -2.95
CA LEU A 53 -3.49 -0.07 -4.01
C LEU A 53 -3.38 -0.91 -5.30
N ASN A 54 -2.88 -2.15 -5.18
CA ASN A 54 -2.76 -3.06 -6.32
C ASN A 54 -4.12 -3.38 -6.95
N TRP A 55 -5.07 -3.80 -6.12
CA TRP A 55 -6.42 -4.16 -6.55
C TRP A 55 -7.11 -2.99 -7.27
N ALA A 56 -7.08 -1.80 -6.66
CA ALA A 56 -7.71 -0.60 -7.19
C ALA A 56 -7.08 -0.20 -8.53
N SER A 57 -5.75 -0.24 -8.63
CA SER A 57 -5.02 0.10 -9.84
C SER A 57 -5.34 -0.87 -10.98
N LYS A 58 -5.33 -2.18 -10.71
CA LYS A 58 -5.66 -3.21 -11.72
C LYS A 58 -7.13 -3.13 -12.16
N LYS A 59 -8.07 -2.91 -11.23
CA LYS A 59 -9.49 -2.69 -11.55
C LYS A 59 -9.75 -1.41 -12.34
N THR A 60 -8.91 -0.39 -12.19
CA THR A 60 -9.01 0.85 -12.99
C THR A 60 -8.70 0.59 -14.46
N ILE A 61 -7.71 -0.28 -14.73
CA ILE A 61 -7.30 -0.64 -16.08
C ILE A 61 -8.26 -1.68 -16.69
N ASN A 62 -8.60 -2.70 -15.93
CA ASN A 62 -9.45 -3.81 -16.34
C ASN A 62 -10.54 -4.03 -15.27
N PRO A 63 -11.72 -3.40 -15.42
CA PRO A 63 -12.82 -3.53 -14.47
C PRO A 63 -13.27 -4.99 -14.23
N ASP A 64 -13.11 -5.85 -15.24
CA ASP A 64 -13.55 -7.24 -15.22
C ASP A 64 -12.49 -8.22 -14.66
N ALA A 65 -11.29 -7.74 -14.29
CA ALA A 65 -10.24 -8.59 -13.74
C ALA A 65 -10.71 -9.38 -12.52
N ASP A 66 -10.43 -10.69 -12.44
CA ASP A 66 -10.84 -11.50 -11.28
C ASP A 66 -10.12 -11.00 -10.02
N ASN A 67 -10.87 -10.83 -8.93
CA ASN A 67 -10.34 -10.44 -7.63
C ASN A 67 -9.27 -11.40 -7.12
N LYS A 68 -9.35 -12.70 -7.46
CA LYS A 68 -8.34 -13.69 -7.08
C LYS A 68 -7.02 -13.48 -7.80
N GLU A 69 -7.05 -13.07 -9.06
CA GLU A 69 -5.87 -12.88 -9.90
C GLU A 69 -5.08 -11.61 -9.54
N ILE A 70 -5.77 -10.59 -9.03
CA ILE A 70 -5.16 -9.31 -8.66
C ILE A 70 -4.93 -9.16 -7.14
N ALA A 71 -5.27 -10.17 -6.35
CA ALA A 71 -4.96 -10.19 -4.93
C ALA A 71 -3.46 -10.44 -4.73
N ILE A 72 -2.81 -9.56 -3.97
CA ILE A 72 -1.44 -9.77 -3.48
C ILE A 72 -1.49 -9.90 -1.96
N ASN A 73 -0.73 -10.85 -1.42
CA ASN A 73 -0.66 -11.15 0.01
C ASN A 73 0.76 -11.62 0.36
N LEU A 74 1.07 -11.60 1.66
CA LEU A 74 2.26 -12.26 2.16
C LEU A 74 2.21 -13.75 1.85
N ASP A 75 3.33 -14.31 1.44
CA ASP A 75 3.47 -15.74 1.19
C ASP A 75 3.69 -16.47 2.53
N PRO A 76 2.74 -17.30 2.98
CA PRO A 76 2.86 -18.01 4.25
C PRO A 76 3.99 -19.05 4.27
N GLU A 77 4.47 -19.50 3.10
CA GLU A 77 5.54 -20.49 2.96
C GLU A 77 6.92 -19.85 2.74
N SER A 78 6.98 -18.51 2.62
CA SER A 78 8.23 -17.81 2.34
C SER A 78 9.20 -17.86 3.50
N THR A 79 10.46 -18.20 3.18
CA THR A 79 11.59 -18.12 4.12
C THR A 79 12.27 -16.75 4.12
N ALA A 80 11.82 -15.81 3.29
CA ALA A 80 12.41 -14.48 3.21
C ALA A 80 12.09 -13.66 4.48
N PRO A 81 12.99 -12.79 4.95
CA PRO A 81 12.70 -11.87 6.03
C PRO A 81 11.43 -11.04 5.78
N LEU A 82 10.62 -10.81 6.82
CA LEU A 82 9.34 -10.12 6.69
C LEU A 82 9.47 -8.75 5.99
N HIS A 83 10.52 -8.00 6.29
CA HIS A 83 10.73 -6.68 5.68
C HIS A 83 10.94 -6.75 4.17
N GLU A 84 11.58 -7.80 3.65
CA GLU A 84 11.76 -8.01 2.21
C GLU A 84 10.42 -8.34 1.56
N GLN A 85 9.63 -9.25 2.16
CA GLN A 85 8.30 -9.60 1.65
C GLN A 85 7.37 -8.37 1.58
N LEU A 86 7.39 -7.50 2.60
CA LEU A 86 6.58 -6.29 2.62
C LEU A 86 7.02 -5.28 1.55
N LEU A 87 8.33 -5.15 1.30
CA LEU A 87 8.84 -4.28 0.24
C LEU A 87 8.51 -4.82 -1.14
N ASP A 88 8.56 -6.13 -1.34
CA ASP A 88 8.17 -6.76 -2.61
C ASP A 88 6.68 -6.55 -2.89
N LEU A 89 5.82 -6.73 -1.89
CA LEU A 89 4.38 -6.40 -2.02
C LEU A 89 4.15 -4.94 -2.37
N PHE A 90 4.85 -4.02 -1.69
CA PHE A 90 4.70 -2.60 -1.96
C PHE A 90 5.22 -2.25 -3.37
N LYS A 91 6.32 -2.87 -3.81
CA LYS A 91 6.84 -2.68 -5.16
C LYS A 91 5.85 -3.13 -6.23
N VAL A 92 5.25 -4.31 -6.08
CA VAL A 92 4.21 -4.81 -7.00
C VAL A 92 3.03 -3.84 -7.07
N ALA A 93 2.54 -3.37 -5.92
CA ALA A 93 1.45 -2.40 -5.87
C ALA A 93 1.82 -1.04 -6.47
N PHE A 94 3.05 -0.59 -6.25
CA PHE A 94 3.59 0.65 -6.84
C PHE A 94 3.63 0.56 -8.38
N GLU A 95 4.16 -0.53 -8.93
CA GLU A 95 4.24 -0.76 -10.37
C GLU A 95 2.84 -0.82 -11.00
N ALA A 96 1.87 -1.46 -10.33
CA ALA A 96 0.48 -1.48 -10.79
C ALA A 96 -0.14 -0.06 -10.81
N TYR A 97 0.13 0.76 -9.79
CA TYR A 97 -0.34 2.14 -9.75
C TYR A 97 0.31 3.00 -10.83
N GLU A 98 1.62 2.87 -11.03
CA GLU A 98 2.35 3.58 -12.09
C GLU A 98 1.81 3.21 -13.47
N GLU A 99 1.59 1.92 -13.73
CA GLU A 99 0.95 1.43 -14.96
C GLU A 99 -0.43 2.09 -15.15
N ALA A 100 -1.27 2.08 -14.11
CA ALA A 100 -2.63 2.61 -14.19
C ALA A 100 -2.63 4.11 -14.45
N ARG A 101 -1.93 4.91 -13.63
CA ARG A 101 -1.93 6.37 -13.73
C ARG A 101 -1.34 6.85 -15.04
N ASN A 102 -0.34 6.16 -15.61
CA ASN A 102 0.28 6.54 -16.88
C ASN A 102 -0.61 6.28 -18.11
N LYS A 103 -1.71 5.51 -18.00
CA LYS A 103 -2.68 5.35 -19.11
C LYS A 103 -3.57 6.58 -19.32
N PHE A 104 -3.62 7.49 -18.35
CA PHE A 104 -4.49 8.67 -18.38
C PHE A 104 -3.67 9.94 -18.53
N LYS A 105 -3.99 10.75 -19.54
CA LYS A 105 -3.46 12.11 -19.70
C LYS A 105 -4.15 13.07 -18.72
N GLU A 106 -3.64 14.30 -18.64
CA GLU A 106 -4.20 15.32 -17.75
C GLU A 106 -5.65 15.66 -18.08
N GLU A 107 -5.99 15.70 -19.37
CA GLU A 107 -7.34 15.91 -19.88
C GLU A 107 -8.31 14.78 -19.51
N ASP A 108 -7.82 13.53 -19.42
CA ASP A 108 -8.65 12.38 -19.03
C ASP A 108 -9.03 12.43 -17.55
N LEU A 109 -8.24 13.11 -16.70
CA LEU A 109 -8.45 13.11 -15.25
C LEU A 109 -9.80 13.70 -14.81
N GLN A 110 -10.32 14.65 -15.58
CA GLN A 110 -11.61 15.29 -15.32
C GLN A 110 -12.80 14.44 -15.79
N THR A 111 -12.55 13.31 -16.44
CA THR A 111 -13.61 12.41 -16.92
C THR A 111 -14.21 11.63 -15.75
N THR A 112 -15.53 11.66 -15.66
CA THR A 112 -16.29 10.85 -14.70
C THR A 112 -16.37 9.40 -15.15
N PHE A 113 -16.22 8.49 -14.22
CA PHE A 113 -16.40 7.06 -14.43
C PHE A 113 -17.00 6.40 -13.18
N LYS A 114 -17.46 5.17 -13.33
CA LYS A 114 -17.91 4.36 -12.18
C LYS A 114 -16.71 3.64 -11.58
N SER A 115 -16.31 4.07 -10.38
CA SER A 115 -15.22 3.46 -9.63
C SER A 115 -15.47 1.96 -9.35
N PRO A 116 -14.42 1.18 -9.04
CA PRO A 116 -14.54 -0.20 -8.58
C PRO A 116 -15.46 -0.40 -7.36
N PHE A 117 -15.73 0.65 -6.58
CA PHE A 117 -16.70 0.62 -5.46
C PHE A 117 -18.13 0.99 -5.89
N GLY A 118 -18.38 1.15 -7.19
CA GLY A 118 -19.68 1.47 -7.76
C GLY A 118 -20.11 2.93 -7.66
N ARG A 119 -19.24 3.83 -7.15
CA ARG A 119 -19.50 5.28 -7.06
C ARG A 119 -19.02 5.99 -8.31
N GLU A 120 -19.80 6.95 -8.79
CA GLU A 120 -19.37 7.86 -9.85
C GLU A 120 -18.45 8.94 -9.28
N MET A 121 -17.30 9.16 -9.92
CA MET A 121 -16.31 10.17 -9.57
C MET A 121 -15.37 10.42 -10.74
N THR A 122 -14.57 11.49 -10.67
CA THR A 122 -13.53 11.74 -11.67
C THR A 122 -12.35 10.78 -11.49
N TYR A 123 -11.54 10.58 -12.54
CA TYR A 123 -10.27 9.85 -12.40
C TYR A 123 -9.29 10.58 -11.47
N GLU A 124 -9.33 11.92 -11.42
CA GLU A 124 -8.56 12.70 -10.45
C GLU A 124 -8.91 12.32 -9.01
N ASP A 125 -10.19 12.37 -8.65
CA ASP A 125 -10.68 12.02 -7.31
C ASP A 125 -10.33 10.57 -6.97
N TRP A 126 -10.45 9.67 -7.94
CA TRP A 126 -10.14 8.26 -7.76
C TRP A 126 -8.65 8.02 -7.48
N PHE A 127 -7.76 8.57 -8.30
CA PHE A 127 -6.32 8.43 -8.09
C PHE A 127 -5.86 9.15 -6.82
N GLY A 128 -6.49 10.28 -6.49
CA GLY A 128 -6.28 10.99 -5.23
C GLY A 128 -6.70 10.16 -4.02
N PHE A 129 -7.88 9.54 -4.07
CA PHE A 129 -8.38 8.63 -3.03
C PHE A 129 -7.42 7.46 -2.80
N ILE A 130 -7.03 6.74 -3.86
CA ILE A 130 -6.16 5.56 -3.74
C ILE A 130 -4.84 5.92 -3.08
N ILE A 131 -4.20 7.01 -3.51
CA ILE A 131 -2.91 7.46 -2.99
C ILE A 131 -3.04 7.92 -1.54
N HIS A 132 -4.08 8.71 -1.21
CA HIS A 132 -4.28 9.20 0.14
C HIS A 132 -4.52 8.06 1.13
N HIS A 133 -5.37 7.10 0.76
CA HIS A 133 -5.61 5.88 1.54
C HIS A 133 -4.31 5.11 1.78
N THR A 134 -3.57 4.82 0.71
CA THR A 134 -2.36 4.00 0.78
C THR A 134 -1.30 4.67 1.66
N ILE A 135 -1.00 5.94 1.41
CA ILE A 135 0.01 6.70 2.15
C ILE A 135 -0.39 6.84 3.62
N GLY A 136 -1.67 7.15 3.88
CA GLY A 136 -2.19 7.29 5.24
C GLY A 136 -1.99 6.04 6.08
N HIS A 137 -2.34 4.87 5.53
CA HIS A 137 -2.19 3.59 6.24
C HIS A 137 -0.73 3.11 6.36
N ILE A 138 0.13 3.44 5.39
CA ILE A 138 1.57 3.17 5.52
C ILE A 138 2.18 4.00 6.65
N TYR A 139 1.84 5.29 6.76
CA TYR A 139 2.28 6.09 7.91
C TYR A 139 1.68 5.62 9.23
N GLN A 140 0.42 5.18 9.23
CA GLN A 140 -0.19 4.56 10.41
C GLN A 140 0.59 3.32 10.86
N THR A 141 1.04 2.49 9.92
CA THR A 141 1.89 1.32 10.19
C THR A 141 3.17 1.74 10.91
N PHE A 142 3.91 2.71 10.36
CA PHE A 142 5.16 3.18 10.96
C PHE A 142 4.94 3.78 12.35
N ARG A 143 3.81 4.47 12.55
CA ARG A 143 3.44 5.02 13.85
C ARG A 143 3.16 3.91 14.87
N LEU A 144 2.39 2.88 14.50
CA LEU A 144 2.11 1.72 15.38
C LEU A 144 3.42 1.03 15.78
N GLN A 145 4.31 0.84 14.81
CA GLN A 145 5.64 0.28 15.05
C GLN A 145 6.45 1.12 16.05
N ALA A 146 6.52 2.43 15.83
CA ALA A 146 7.28 3.34 16.69
C ALA A 146 6.74 3.38 18.12
N ILE A 147 5.41 3.35 18.29
CA ILE A 147 4.78 3.32 19.61
C ILE A 147 5.06 1.98 20.30
N TYR A 148 4.91 0.85 19.59
CA TYR A 148 5.24 -0.48 20.13
C TYR A 148 6.65 -0.52 20.73
N LEU A 149 7.64 -0.07 19.96
CA LEU A 149 9.04 -0.07 20.38
C LEU A 149 9.30 0.84 21.59
N ARG A 150 8.49 1.90 21.79
CA ARG A 150 8.60 2.78 22.97
C ARG A 150 8.04 2.14 24.24
N HIS A 151 7.09 1.20 24.14
CA HIS A 151 6.44 0.58 25.29
C HIS A 151 7.08 -0.73 25.74
N LYS A 152 7.91 -1.36 24.90
CA LYS A 152 8.49 -2.69 25.10
C LYS A 152 10.00 -2.70 25.35
N VAL A 153 10.69 -1.61 25.02
CA VAL A 153 12.09 -1.32 25.40
C VAL A 153 12.08 -0.44 26.64
#